data_AF-A0A2E5ZTA2-F1
#
_entry.id   AF-A0A2E5ZTA2-F1
#
_cell.length_a   1.000
_cell.length_b   1.000
_cell.length_c   1.000
_cell.angle_alpha   90.00
_cell.angle_beta   90.00
_cell.angle_gamma   90.00
#
_symmetry.space_group_name_H-M   'P 1'
#
loop_
_entity.id
_entity.type
_entity.pdbx_description
1 polymer ?
#
loop_
_entity_poly.entity_id
_entity_poly.type
_entity_poly.pdbx_seq_one_letter_code
_entity_poly.pdbx_strand_id
1 'polypeptide(L)'
;MKIFLTILLFVIFSSNNLIGQEGSKIDLDNVNVGSKRLPSIFLFGNEYTARNRDKLLRGILKSQFYRPDLEIIINLEEFISKRAFIFKHTGPIEIIINGKKLKNQNKYNSDSFIYQNSGESRILNLLNDVKNIKIDSSLNGILKRKVLRAEIISLEKEIKKLTENINADVLGDTIFVSNKYREKTLKKLLRTKNKHERKFNELKTIKISIATN
;
A
#
# COMPACT_ATOMS: atom_id res chain seq x y z
N MET A 1 63.63 -57.37 15.43
CA MET A 1 63.28 -56.06 14.80
C MET A 1 61.90 -56.01 14.14
N LYS A 2 61.38 -57.08 13.52
CA LYS A 2 60.07 -57.05 12.81
C LYS A 2 58.85 -56.84 13.73
N ILE A 3 58.89 -57.33 14.97
CA ILE A 3 57.81 -57.17 15.97
C ILE A 3 57.75 -55.72 16.51
N PHE A 4 58.92 -55.09 16.70
CA PHE A 4 58.98 -53.69 17.11
C PHE A 4 58.46 -52.74 16.04
N LEU A 5 58.74 -53.02 14.76
CA LEU A 5 58.24 -52.21 13.65
C LEU A 5 56.71 -52.33 13.49
N THR A 6 56.14 -53.51 13.76
CA THR A 6 54.69 -53.74 13.68
C THR A 6 53.94 -53.10 14.84
N ILE A 7 54.50 -53.14 16.06
CA ILE A 7 53.95 -52.42 17.22
C ILE A 7 54.01 -50.90 17.01
N LEU A 8 55.11 -50.39 16.46
CA LEU A 8 55.26 -48.97 16.14
C LEU A 8 54.24 -48.51 15.08
N LEU A 9 54.01 -49.30 14.02
CA LEU A 9 52.99 -49.00 13.02
C LEU A 9 51.56 -49.03 13.60
N PHE A 10 51.28 -49.95 14.53
CA PHE A 10 49.97 -50.04 15.17
C PHE A 10 49.69 -48.81 16.06
N VAL A 11 50.71 -48.32 16.78
CA VAL A 11 50.62 -47.11 17.61
C VAL A 11 50.37 -45.86 16.75
N ILE A 12 51.03 -45.74 15.58
CA ILE A 12 50.86 -44.59 14.67
C ILE A 12 49.48 -44.60 14.01
N PHE A 13 48.90 -45.76 13.70
CA PHE A 13 47.55 -45.83 13.14
C PHE A 13 46.44 -45.59 14.18
N SER A 14 46.69 -45.90 15.46
CA SER A 14 45.72 -45.66 16.54
C SER A 14 45.63 -44.21 17.02
N SER A 15 46.55 -43.32 16.61
CA SER A 15 46.52 -41.90 16.98
C SER A 15 45.68 -41.01 16.06
N ASN A 16 45.05 -41.57 15.02
CA ASN A 16 44.03 -40.85 14.24
C ASN A 16 42.71 -40.85 14.99
N ASN A 17 42.69 -40.22 16.17
CA ASN A 17 41.46 -39.61 16.64
C ASN A 17 41.15 -38.50 15.64
N LEU A 18 40.26 -38.81 14.70
CA LEU A 18 39.52 -37.82 13.95
C LEU A 18 38.87 -36.90 14.97
N ILE A 19 39.57 -35.83 15.33
CA ILE A 19 38.96 -34.63 15.89
C ILE A 19 38.19 -34.07 14.70
N GLY A 20 37.01 -34.64 14.46
CA GLY A 20 35.93 -33.88 13.86
C GLY A 20 35.84 -32.64 14.73
N GLN A 21 36.16 -31.49 14.15
CA GLN A 21 35.62 -30.24 14.68
C GLN A 21 34.12 -30.46 14.72
N GLU A 22 33.59 -30.86 15.88
CA GLU A 22 32.24 -30.49 16.26
C GLU A 22 32.24 -28.98 16.11
N GLY A 23 31.69 -28.51 14.98
CA GLY A 23 31.42 -27.11 14.80
C GLY A 23 30.65 -26.72 16.05
N SER A 24 31.24 -25.81 16.83
CA SER A 24 30.61 -25.22 17.99
C SER A 24 29.15 -25.04 17.65
N LYS A 25 28.27 -25.77 18.34
CA LYS A 25 26.85 -25.53 18.23
C LYS A 25 26.71 -24.11 18.74
N ILE A 26 26.61 -23.16 17.80
CA ILE A 26 26.31 -21.78 18.13
C ILE A 26 24.89 -21.83 18.64
N ASP A 27 24.74 -22.11 19.94
CA ASP A 27 23.54 -21.75 20.66
C ASP A 27 23.54 -20.23 20.59
N LEU A 28 22.78 -19.72 19.62
CA LEU A 28 22.38 -18.34 19.61
C LEU A 28 21.69 -18.15 20.94
N ASP A 29 22.35 -17.48 21.88
CA ASP A 29 21.67 -16.90 23.02
C ASP A 29 20.40 -16.28 22.46
N ASN A 30 19.25 -16.67 23.01
CA ASN A 30 18.01 -16.00 22.69
C ASN A 30 18.24 -14.54 23.08
N VAL A 31 18.66 -13.73 22.11
CA VAL A 31 18.75 -12.31 22.25
C VAL A 31 17.29 -11.90 22.35
N ASN A 32 16.81 -11.84 23.59
CA ASN A 32 15.57 -11.20 23.92
C ASN A 32 15.82 -9.71 23.70
N VAL A 33 15.84 -9.33 22.42
CA VAL A 33 15.77 -7.95 22.02
C VAL A 33 14.41 -7.47 22.50
N GLY A 34 14.38 -6.94 23.72
CA GLY A 34 13.31 -6.10 24.24
C GLY A 34 13.15 -4.79 23.42
N SER A 35 13.70 -4.71 22.21
CA SER A 35 13.28 -3.72 21.23
C SER A 35 11.92 -4.16 20.73
N LYS A 36 10.91 -3.35 21.08
CA LYS A 36 9.54 -3.44 20.54
C LYS A 36 9.62 -3.79 19.05
N ARG A 37 9.19 -5.02 18.69
CA ARG A 37 9.31 -5.58 17.34
C ARG A 37 8.96 -4.49 16.33
N LEU A 38 9.87 -4.23 15.38
CA LEU A 38 9.57 -3.27 14.34
C LEU A 38 8.30 -3.74 13.61
N PRO A 39 7.31 -2.86 13.47
CA PRO A 39 6.04 -3.19 12.84
C PRO A 39 6.23 -3.60 11.39
N SER A 40 5.65 -4.74 11.04
CA SER A 40 5.63 -5.24 9.68
C SER A 40 4.53 -4.54 8.87
N ILE A 41 4.89 -4.10 7.67
CA ILE A 41 3.95 -3.61 6.65
C ILE A 41 3.87 -4.68 5.57
N PHE A 42 2.67 -5.20 5.32
CA PHE A 42 2.43 -6.10 4.21
C PHE A 42 1.96 -5.31 3.00
N LEU A 43 2.63 -5.48 1.86
CA LEU A 43 2.27 -4.88 0.58
C LEU A 43 2.19 -5.96 -0.48
N PHE A 44 1.01 -6.14 -1.08
CA PHE A 44 0.78 -7.14 -2.12
C PHE A 44 1.21 -8.57 -1.71
N GLY A 45 1.03 -8.92 -0.44
CA GLY A 45 1.42 -10.22 0.12
C GLY A 45 2.88 -10.33 0.59
N ASN A 46 3.74 -9.35 0.29
CA ASN A 46 5.12 -9.33 0.75
C ASN A 46 5.29 -8.52 2.04
N GLU A 47 6.18 -8.96 2.92
CA GLU A 47 6.48 -8.31 4.19
C GLU A 47 7.65 -7.32 4.05
N TYR A 48 7.41 -6.08 4.46
CA TYR A 48 8.38 -5.00 4.47
C TYR A 48 8.54 -4.44 5.88
N THR A 49 9.71 -3.88 6.16
CA THR A 49 9.94 -3.04 7.33
C THR A 49 10.00 -1.59 6.90
N ALA A 50 9.21 -0.72 7.55
CA ALA A 50 9.32 0.71 7.36
C ALA A 50 10.06 1.33 8.54
N ARG A 51 11.28 1.83 8.31
CA ARG A 51 12.06 2.57 9.35
C ARG A 51 11.26 3.72 9.98
N ASN A 52 10.32 4.29 9.23
CA ASN A 52 9.50 5.44 9.64
C ASN A 52 7.99 5.08 9.70
N ARG A 53 7.62 3.88 10.20
CA ARG A 53 6.21 3.44 10.33
C ARG A 53 5.32 4.49 11.00
N ASP A 54 5.76 5.03 12.12
CA ASP A 54 4.97 5.99 12.91
C ASP A 54 4.73 7.29 12.15
N LYS A 55 5.77 7.77 11.46
CA LYS A 55 5.67 8.94 10.60
C LYS A 55 4.69 8.70 9.45
N LEU A 56 4.75 7.53 8.82
CA LEU A 56 3.84 7.13 7.75
C LEU A 56 2.39 7.09 8.25
N LEU A 57 2.12 6.33 9.32
CA LEU A 57 0.77 6.20 9.87
C LEU A 57 0.23 7.53 10.37
N ARG A 58 1.03 8.32 11.08
CA ARG A 58 0.65 9.66 11.53
C ARG A 58 0.29 10.55 10.34
N GLY A 59 1.11 10.56 9.30
CA GLY A 59 0.84 11.31 8.07
C GLY A 59 -0.47 10.89 7.41
N ILE A 60 -0.68 9.58 7.23
CA ILE A 60 -1.89 9.03 6.62
C ILE A 60 -3.13 9.37 7.45
N LEU A 61 -3.10 9.16 8.76
CA LEU A 61 -4.25 9.36 9.64
C LEU A 61 -4.66 10.82 9.78
N LYS A 62 -3.69 11.75 9.72
CA LYS A 62 -3.96 13.19 9.70
C LYS A 62 -4.38 13.71 8.32
N SER A 63 -3.96 13.03 7.25
CA SER A 63 -4.22 13.49 5.89
C SER A 63 -5.71 13.43 5.52
N GLN A 64 -6.07 14.19 4.48
CA GLN A 64 -7.36 14.06 3.79
C GLN A 64 -7.31 12.88 2.82
N PHE A 65 -7.21 11.66 3.35
CA PHE A 65 -6.97 10.42 2.59
C PHE A 65 -8.07 10.03 1.58
N TYR A 66 -9.16 10.80 1.51
CA TYR A 66 -10.27 10.62 0.58
C TYR A 66 -10.15 11.48 -0.68
N ARG A 67 -9.10 12.30 -0.79
CA ARG A 67 -8.90 13.21 -1.91
C ARG A 67 -8.37 12.49 -3.17
N PRO A 68 -8.84 12.89 -4.37
CA PRO A 68 -8.37 12.31 -5.63
C PRO A 68 -6.94 12.71 -5.98
N ASP A 69 -6.45 13.84 -5.47
CA ASP A 69 -5.08 14.34 -5.64
C ASP A 69 -4.15 13.96 -4.48
N LEU A 70 -4.57 13.01 -3.62
CA LEU A 70 -3.72 12.47 -2.59
C LEU A 70 -2.53 11.74 -3.24
N GLU A 71 -1.33 12.12 -2.85
CA GLU A 71 -0.10 11.41 -3.21
C GLU A 71 0.53 10.76 -1.98
N ILE A 72 0.83 9.47 -2.08
CA ILE A 72 1.50 8.71 -1.02
C ILE A 72 2.79 8.13 -1.59
N ILE A 73 3.90 8.48 -0.94
CA ILE A 73 5.21 7.92 -1.23
C ILE A 73 5.68 7.18 0.02
N ILE A 74 5.91 5.88 -0.11
CA ILE A 74 6.39 5.03 0.99
C ILE A 74 7.74 4.46 0.59
N ASN A 75 8.76 4.83 1.36
CA ASN A 75 10.08 4.23 1.26
C ASN A 75 10.09 2.95 2.09
N LEU A 76 10.39 1.83 1.44
CA LEU A 76 10.27 0.48 1.98
C LEU A 76 11.61 -0.23 1.89
N GLU A 77 11.81 -1.19 2.79
CA GLU A 77 12.98 -2.06 2.81
C GLU A 77 12.48 -3.50 2.98
N GLU A 78 12.89 -4.40 2.08
CA GLU A 78 12.60 -5.83 2.24
C GLU A 78 13.29 -6.36 3.49
N PHE A 79 12.58 -7.20 4.25
CA PHE A 79 13.11 -7.68 5.53
C PHE A 79 14.37 -8.53 5.37
N ILE A 80 14.38 -9.46 4.39
CA ILE A 80 15.45 -10.42 4.17
C ILE A 80 16.59 -9.80 3.37
N SER A 81 16.30 -9.30 2.17
CA SER A 81 17.32 -8.84 1.21
C SER A 81 17.88 -7.44 1.52
N LYS A 82 17.22 -6.68 2.41
CA LYS A 82 17.48 -5.25 2.66
C LYS A 82 17.38 -4.37 1.42
N ARG A 83 16.77 -4.88 0.34
CA ARG A 83 16.57 -4.11 -0.89
C ARG A 83 15.59 -2.98 -0.63
N ALA A 84 15.97 -1.78 -1.07
CA ALA A 84 15.14 -0.59 -0.97
C ALA A 84 14.12 -0.53 -2.12
N PHE A 85 12.89 -0.15 -1.79
CA PHE A 85 11.81 0.04 -2.74
C PHE A 85 11.09 1.36 -2.47
N ILE A 86 10.53 1.96 -3.51
CA ILE A 86 9.68 3.14 -3.40
C ILE A 86 8.31 2.76 -3.93
N PHE A 87 7.33 2.78 -3.05
CA PHE A 87 5.93 2.65 -3.42
C PHE A 87 5.31 4.03 -3.62
N LYS A 88 4.70 4.25 -4.79
CA LYS A 88 3.99 5.49 -5.11
C LYS A 88 2.53 5.18 -5.41
N HIS A 89 1.63 5.94 -4.80
CA HIS A 89 0.21 5.89 -5.07
C HIS A 89 -0.36 7.29 -5.25
N THR A 90 -1.25 7.43 -6.24
CA THR A 90 -2.07 8.62 -6.44
C THR A 90 -3.54 8.25 -6.38
N GLY A 91 -4.31 9.05 -5.66
CA GLY A 91 -5.74 8.87 -5.48
C GLY A 91 -6.15 8.51 -4.06
N PRO A 92 -7.47 8.37 -3.86
CA PRO A 92 -8.02 8.20 -2.54
C PRO A 92 -7.78 6.78 -2.03
N ILE A 93 -7.64 6.64 -0.71
CA ILE A 93 -7.42 5.36 -0.05
C ILE A 93 -8.54 5.05 0.95
N GLU A 94 -8.67 3.77 1.28
CA GLU A 94 -9.56 3.27 2.32
C GLU A 94 -8.75 2.85 3.55
N ILE A 95 -9.03 3.45 4.71
CA ILE A 95 -8.38 3.08 5.97
C ILE A 95 -9.37 2.28 6.81
N ILE A 96 -8.93 1.14 7.33
CA ILE A 96 -9.69 0.27 8.22
C ILE A 96 -8.86 0.06 9.49
N ILE A 97 -9.44 0.36 10.65
CA ILE A 97 -8.81 0.16 11.96
C ILE A 97 -9.65 -0.86 12.71
N ASN A 98 -9.07 -2.00 13.10
CA ASN A 98 -9.75 -3.09 13.82
C ASN A 98 -11.07 -3.50 13.16
N GLY A 99 -11.03 -3.70 11.83
CA GLY A 99 -12.20 -4.08 11.03
C GLY A 99 -13.19 -2.93 10.74
N LYS A 100 -13.04 -1.76 11.35
CA LYS A 100 -13.93 -0.61 11.15
C LYS A 100 -13.34 0.39 10.16
N LYS A 101 -14.11 0.72 9.13
CA LYS A 101 -13.74 1.74 8.14
C LYS A 101 -13.67 3.12 8.79
N LEU A 102 -12.55 3.80 8.58
CA LEU A 102 -12.35 5.17 9.04
C LEU A 102 -13.12 6.16 8.14
N LYS A 103 -13.87 7.06 8.77
CA LYS A 103 -14.61 8.12 8.08
C LYS A 103 -13.67 9.25 7.67
N ASN A 104 -14.07 10.02 6.65
CA ASN A 104 -13.28 11.15 6.13
C ASN A 104 -12.97 12.19 7.22
N GLN A 105 -13.96 12.54 8.03
CA GLN A 105 -13.77 13.24 9.30
C GLN A 105 -13.72 12.20 10.41
N ASN A 106 -12.63 12.17 11.17
CA ASN A 106 -12.41 11.20 12.23
C ASN A 106 -11.56 11.78 13.36
N LYS A 107 -11.52 11.06 14.47
CA LYS A 107 -10.83 11.46 15.70
C LYS A 107 -9.32 11.73 15.58
N TYR A 108 -8.69 11.37 14.47
CA TYR A 108 -7.26 11.58 14.21
C TYR A 108 -6.98 12.81 13.34
N ASN A 109 -7.94 13.24 12.51
CA ASN A 109 -7.81 14.41 11.64
C ASN A 109 -8.77 15.56 11.95
N SER A 110 -9.65 15.39 12.95
CA SER A 110 -10.45 16.46 13.52
C SER A 110 -9.84 16.91 14.85
N ASP A 111 -9.29 18.12 14.90
CA ASP A 111 -8.92 18.75 16.16
C ASP A 111 -10.18 19.33 16.81
N SER A 112 -10.70 18.64 17.84
CA SER A 112 -11.71 19.24 18.70
C SER A 112 -11.02 20.10 19.76
N PHE A 113 -11.20 21.42 19.72
CA PHE A 113 -10.69 22.37 20.71
C PHE A 113 -11.25 22.15 22.14
N ILE A 114 -12.29 21.32 22.30
CA ILE A 114 -13.14 21.26 23.50
C ILE A 114 -12.61 20.26 24.57
N TYR A 115 -11.72 19.34 24.21
CA TYR A 115 -11.16 18.37 25.16
C TYR A 115 -9.64 18.29 25.01
N GLN A 116 -8.90 18.40 26.12
CA GLN A 116 -7.43 18.41 26.23
C GLN A 116 -6.71 17.18 25.63
N ASN A 117 -7.43 16.22 25.05
CA ASN A 117 -6.86 15.14 24.24
C ASN A 117 -6.79 15.59 22.78
N SER A 118 -5.67 16.18 22.39
CA SER A 118 -5.36 16.54 21.00
C SER A 118 -5.44 15.31 20.07
N GLY A 119 -5.72 15.49 18.78
CA GLY A 119 -5.65 14.40 17.80
C GLY A 119 -4.34 13.59 17.89
N GLU A 120 -3.26 14.26 18.30
CA GLU A 120 -1.95 13.65 18.52
C GLU A 120 -1.90 12.63 19.65
N SER A 121 -2.57 12.86 20.78
CA SER A 121 -2.63 11.88 21.87
C SER A 121 -3.30 10.57 21.41
N ARG A 122 -4.38 10.69 20.62
CA ARG A 122 -5.11 9.54 20.07
C ARG A 122 -4.29 8.79 19.02
N ILE A 123 -3.52 9.51 18.21
CA ILE A 123 -2.58 8.91 17.27
C ILE A 123 -1.49 8.16 18.04
N LEU A 124 -0.88 8.79 19.05
CA LEU A 124 0.19 8.18 19.84
C LEU A 124 -0.27 6.86 20.49
N ASN A 125 -1.47 6.86 21.10
CA ASN A 125 -2.05 5.65 21.68
C ASN A 125 -2.25 4.57 20.60
N LEU A 126 -2.84 4.91 19.45
CA LEU A 126 -2.99 3.97 18.36
C LEU A 126 -1.64 3.39 17.90
N LEU A 127 -0.63 4.24 17.67
CA LEU A 127 0.71 3.86 17.23
C LEU A 127 1.38 2.90 18.23
N ASN A 128 1.14 3.10 19.51
CA ASN A 128 1.64 2.23 20.56
C ASN A 128 1.01 0.84 20.53
N ASP A 129 -0.26 0.77 20.14
CA ASP A 129 -1.06 -0.47 20.11
C ASP A 129 -1.01 -1.18 18.75
N VAL A 130 -0.46 -0.56 17.69
CA VAL A 130 -0.39 -1.18 16.36
C VAL A 130 0.46 -2.45 16.40
N LYS A 131 -0.18 -3.56 16.06
CA LYS A 131 0.42 -4.88 15.87
C LYS A 131 0.91 -5.05 14.43
N ASN A 132 0.00 -4.93 13.47
CA ASN A 132 0.26 -5.19 12.05
C ASN A 132 -0.40 -4.15 11.14
N ILE A 133 0.24 -3.86 10.01
CA ILE A 133 -0.31 -2.99 8.95
C ILE A 133 -0.34 -3.76 7.64
N LYS A 134 -1.47 -3.74 6.97
CA LYS A 134 -1.66 -4.35 5.66
C LYS A 134 -2.07 -3.29 4.65
N ILE A 135 -1.33 -3.15 3.56
CA ILE A 135 -1.62 -2.24 2.45
C ILE A 135 -1.84 -3.12 1.22
N ASP A 136 -3.09 -3.30 0.85
CA ASP A 136 -3.47 -4.15 -0.28
C ASP A 136 -4.31 -3.37 -1.29
N SER A 137 -4.39 -3.92 -2.49
CA SER A 137 -5.29 -3.39 -3.51
C SER A 137 -6.76 -3.63 -3.11
N SER A 138 -7.60 -2.60 -3.23
CA SER A 138 -9.03 -2.72 -2.99
C SER A 138 -9.70 -3.37 -4.20
N LEU A 139 -10.01 -4.67 -4.09
CA LEU A 139 -10.65 -5.43 -5.17
C LEU A 139 -11.92 -4.73 -5.69
N ASN A 140 -12.78 -4.27 -4.77
CA ASN A 140 -14.01 -3.56 -5.11
C ASN A 140 -13.73 -2.25 -5.88
N GLY A 141 -12.74 -1.47 -5.42
CA GLY A 141 -12.32 -0.25 -6.09
C GLY A 141 -11.80 -0.51 -7.50
N ILE A 142 -10.93 -1.52 -7.65
CA ILE A 142 -10.37 -1.93 -8.94
C ILE A 142 -11.46 -2.37 -9.92
N LEU A 143 -12.37 -3.23 -9.48
CA LEU A 143 -13.45 -3.74 -10.32
C LEU A 143 -14.37 -2.60 -10.80
N LYS A 144 -14.81 -1.73 -9.89
CA LYS A 144 -15.61 -0.55 -10.24
C LYS A 144 -14.86 0.38 -11.21
N ARG A 145 -13.56 0.56 -11.00
CA ARG A 145 -12.72 1.41 -11.84
C ARG A 145 -12.59 0.85 -13.26
N LYS A 146 -12.49 -0.49 -13.38
CA LYS A 146 -12.49 -1.18 -14.68
C LYS A 146 -13.81 -0.98 -15.44
N VAL A 147 -14.95 -1.10 -14.77
CA VAL A 147 -16.28 -0.88 -15.36
C VAL A 147 -16.44 0.57 -15.82
N LEU A 148 -16.19 1.55 -14.94
CA LEU A 148 -16.30 2.97 -15.31
C LEU A 148 -15.37 3.34 -16.48
N ARG A 149 -14.17 2.76 -16.54
CA ARG A 149 -13.24 3.00 -17.66
C ARG A 149 -13.82 2.52 -18.99
N ALA A 150 -14.45 1.34 -19.00
CA ALA A 150 -15.11 0.82 -20.20
C ALA A 150 -16.29 1.72 -20.63
N GLU A 151 -17.10 2.19 -19.68
CA GLU A 151 -18.20 3.12 -19.94
C GLU A 151 -17.70 4.46 -20.50
N ILE A 152 -16.64 5.04 -19.93
CA ILE A 152 -16.02 6.27 -20.42
C ILE A 152 -15.54 6.10 -21.86
N ILE A 153 -14.83 5.00 -22.16
CA ILE A 153 -14.34 4.71 -23.52
C ILE A 153 -15.52 4.57 -24.51
N SER A 154 -16.61 3.93 -24.08
CA SER A 154 -17.82 3.82 -24.92
C SER A 154 -18.43 5.18 -25.22
N LEU A 155 -18.56 6.04 -24.21
CA LEU A 155 -19.09 7.40 -24.35
C LEU A 155 -18.18 8.26 -25.24
N GLU A 156 -16.86 8.14 -25.11
CA GLU A 156 -15.90 8.86 -25.96
C GLU A 156 -16.05 8.48 -27.44
N LYS A 157 -16.26 7.19 -27.74
CA LYS A 157 -16.53 6.72 -29.10
C LYS A 157 -17.83 7.30 -29.64
N GLU A 158 -18.89 7.32 -28.84
CA GLU A 158 -20.20 7.87 -29.24
C GLU A 158 -20.12 9.38 -29.48
N ILE A 159 -19.46 10.12 -28.59
CA ILE A 159 -19.18 11.55 -28.72
C ILE A 159 -18.43 11.82 -30.02
N LYS A 160 -17.33 11.09 -30.27
CA LYS A 160 -16.51 11.23 -31.48
C LYS A 160 -17.33 11.01 -32.76
N LYS A 161 -18.13 9.95 -32.79
CA LYS A 161 -19.02 9.65 -33.93
C LYS A 161 -20.02 10.78 -34.16
N LEU A 162 -20.59 11.36 -33.11
CA LEU A 162 -21.52 12.48 -33.24
C LEU A 162 -20.82 13.76 -33.70
N THR A 163 -19.63 14.09 -33.18
CA THR A 163 -18.89 15.29 -33.59
C THR A 163 -18.49 15.24 -35.06
N GLU A 164 -17.99 14.09 -35.55
CA GLU A 164 -17.63 13.89 -36.96
C GLU A 164 -18.84 14.03 -37.89
N ASN A 165 -20.01 13.53 -37.49
CA ASN A 165 -21.25 13.62 -38.28
C ASN A 165 -21.87 15.02 -38.34
N ILE A 166 -21.39 15.97 -37.53
CA ILE A 166 -22.02 17.28 -37.34
C ILE A 166 -21.09 18.42 -37.80
N ASN A 167 -19.81 18.16 -38.10
CA ASN A 167 -18.78 19.19 -38.20
C ASN A 167 -18.85 20.17 -37.01
N ALA A 168 -19.03 19.60 -35.81
CA ALA A 168 -19.19 20.37 -34.59
C ALA A 168 -17.82 20.77 -34.04
N ASP A 169 -17.58 22.07 -33.90
CA ASP A 169 -16.44 22.55 -33.14
C ASP A 169 -16.78 22.54 -31.65
N VAL A 170 -16.00 21.77 -30.89
CA VAL A 170 -16.11 21.67 -29.43
C VAL A 170 -14.93 22.42 -28.81
N LEU A 171 -15.18 23.61 -28.28
CA LEU A 171 -14.21 24.44 -27.57
C LEU A 171 -14.54 24.45 -26.07
N GLY A 172 -13.86 23.59 -25.32
CA GLY A 172 -14.11 23.40 -23.89
C GLY A 172 -15.53 22.89 -23.63
N ASP A 173 -16.33 23.68 -22.91
CA ASP A 173 -17.74 23.36 -22.60
C ASP A 173 -18.72 23.87 -23.66
N THR A 174 -18.23 24.59 -24.67
CA THR A 174 -19.05 25.24 -25.71
C THR A 174 -19.09 24.37 -26.96
N ILE A 175 -20.30 24.13 -27.47
CA ILE A 175 -20.52 23.31 -28.66
C ILE A 175 -21.19 24.17 -29.73
N PHE A 176 -20.54 24.34 -30.87
CA PHE A 176 -21.10 25.05 -32.02
C PHE A 176 -21.70 24.04 -33.00
N VAL A 177 -23.03 23.99 -33.08
CA VAL A 177 -23.76 23.03 -33.91
C VAL A 177 -24.97 23.70 -34.55
N SER A 178 -25.16 23.49 -35.86
CA SER A 178 -26.31 24.00 -36.62
C SER A 178 -27.65 23.34 -36.21
N ASN A 179 -27.62 22.11 -35.71
CA ASN A 179 -28.80 21.33 -35.29
C ASN A 179 -28.95 21.24 -33.75
N LYS A 180 -29.92 21.98 -33.21
CA LYS A 180 -30.23 22.08 -31.77
C LYS A 180 -30.55 20.73 -31.08
N TYR A 181 -31.14 19.77 -31.78
CA TYR A 181 -31.43 18.44 -31.21
C TYR A 181 -30.14 17.63 -30.99
N ARG A 182 -29.24 17.66 -31.98
CA ARG A 182 -27.95 16.97 -31.90
C ARG A 182 -27.03 17.62 -30.87
N GLU A 183 -27.06 18.95 -30.77
CA GLU A 183 -26.37 19.70 -29.72
C GLU A 183 -26.79 19.27 -28.31
N LYS A 184 -28.11 19.15 -28.06
CA LYS A 184 -28.65 18.68 -26.77
C LYS A 184 -28.20 17.27 -26.43
N THR A 185 -28.16 16.39 -27.43
CA THR A 185 -27.70 15.00 -27.29
C THR A 185 -26.22 14.94 -26.93
N LEU A 186 -25.37 15.69 -27.65
CA LEU A 186 -23.94 15.78 -27.39
C LEU A 186 -23.64 16.35 -26.00
N LYS A 187 -24.35 17.43 -25.59
CA LYS A 187 -24.27 17.97 -24.22
C LYS A 187 -24.61 16.92 -23.16
N LYS A 188 -25.63 16.09 -23.39
CA LYS A 188 -26.02 15.02 -22.46
C LYS A 188 -24.91 13.96 -22.33
N LEU A 189 -24.29 13.56 -23.43
CA LEU A 189 -23.20 12.58 -23.44
C LEU A 189 -21.96 13.12 -22.72
N LEU A 190 -21.53 14.34 -23.03
CA LEU A 190 -20.40 15.00 -22.35
C LEU A 190 -20.64 15.12 -20.84
N ARG A 191 -21.84 15.54 -20.42
CA ARG A 191 -22.21 15.58 -19.00
C ARG A 191 -22.11 14.21 -18.33
N THR A 192 -22.54 13.16 -19.02
CA THR A 192 -22.50 11.79 -18.51
C THR A 192 -21.06 11.29 -18.40
N LYS A 193 -20.23 11.54 -19.42
CA LYS A 193 -18.79 11.24 -19.41
C LYS A 193 -18.10 11.92 -18.23
N ASN A 194 -18.27 13.23 -18.09
CA ASN A 194 -17.65 14.01 -17.01
C ASN A 194 -18.08 13.49 -15.61
N LYS A 195 -19.33 13.04 -15.48
CA LYS A 195 -19.82 12.41 -14.24
C LYS A 195 -19.11 11.08 -13.97
N HIS A 196 -18.88 10.24 -14.99
CA HIS A 196 -18.16 8.98 -14.84
C HIS A 196 -16.67 9.19 -14.53
N GLU A 197 -16.03 10.18 -15.16
CA GLU A 197 -14.63 10.55 -14.86
C GLU A 197 -14.46 11.03 -13.42
N ARG A 198 -15.36 11.88 -12.92
CA ARG A 198 -15.36 12.31 -11.51
C ARG A 198 -15.44 11.10 -10.57
N LYS A 199 -16.41 10.21 -10.81
CA LYS A 199 -16.54 8.96 -10.03
C LYS A 199 -15.28 8.09 -10.12
N PHE A 200 -14.70 7.97 -11.31
CA PHE A 200 -13.50 7.17 -11.54
C PHE A 200 -12.30 7.68 -10.73
N ASN A 201 -12.15 9.00 -10.62
CA ASN A 201 -11.09 9.64 -9.85
C ASN A 201 -11.30 9.54 -8.32
N GLU A 202 -12.55 9.47 -7.87
CA GLU A 202 -12.91 9.31 -6.46
C GLU A 202 -12.84 7.86 -5.95
N LEU A 203 -12.65 6.88 -6.85
CA LEU A 203 -12.61 5.47 -6.45
C LEU A 203 -11.32 5.10 -5.72
N LYS A 204 -11.49 4.53 -4.53
CA LYS A 204 -10.41 4.07 -3.67
C LYS A 204 -9.85 2.74 -4.17
N THR A 205 -8.60 2.72 -4.63
CA THR A 205 -7.95 1.51 -5.15
C THR A 205 -6.99 0.86 -4.18
N ILE A 206 -6.66 1.53 -3.07
CA ILE A 206 -5.83 0.99 -2.00
C ILE A 206 -6.63 0.91 -0.71
N LYS A 207 -6.43 -0.17 0.02
CA LYS A 207 -6.96 -0.39 1.35
C LYS A 207 -5.81 -0.60 2.34
N ILE A 208 -5.77 0.24 3.37
CA ILE A 208 -4.85 0.16 4.50
C ILE A 208 -5.61 -0.37 5.70
N SER A 209 -5.21 -1.53 6.19
CA SER A 209 -5.79 -2.19 7.36
C SER A 209 -4.80 -2.15 8.51
N ILE A 210 -5.22 -1.60 9.64
CA ILE A 210 -4.42 -1.47 10.86
C ILE A 210 -5.07 -2.37 11.91
N ALA A 211 -4.30 -3.32 12.44
CA ALA A 211 -4.70 -4.17 13.55
C ALA A 211 -3.94 -3.74 14.80
N THR A 212 -4.66 -3.53 15.90
CA THR A 212 -4.08 -3.30 17.23
C THR A 212 -4.07 -4.58 18.07
N ASN A 213 -3.33 -4.54 19.17
CA ASN A 213 -3.47 -5.52 20.26
C ASN A 213 -4.84 -5.43 20.94
#